data_AF-A0AAU6ZAU3-F1
#
_entry.id   AF-A0AAU6ZAU3-F1
#
_cell.length_a   1.000
_cell.length_b   1.000
_cell.length_c   1.000
_cell.angle_alpha   90.00
_cell.angle_beta   90.00
_cell.angle_gamma   90.00
#
_symmetry.space_group_name_H-M   'P 1'
#
loop_
_entity.id
_entity.type
_entity.pdbx_description
1 polymer ?
#
loop_
_entity_poly.entity_id
_entity_poly.type
_entity_poly.pdbx_seq_one_letter_code
_entity_poly.pdbx_strand_id
1 'polypeptide(L)'
;MTRPDSGSPDQSANEDDAVWLDLVARLEADTPGMGNAGVDPAVAGDTPEAAVTAEPAEADGAGAARFRDFDPLGLSASVPTEPSAAERQAAAASTPAAADPSPVLPGPRDYGVDDDAGGFVPEEPPSLSGTDPLTMLAWLGAVGGPIALLLSAMFWRSAPLMAILGIVAAFVVAVVYLIMKLPQEKDENDDGARV
;
A
#
# COMPACT_ATOMS: atom_id res chain seq x y z
N MET A 1 -16.27 -14.73 -35.10
CA MET A 1 -15.28 -14.34 -34.06
C MET A 1 -13.96 -14.00 -34.73
N THR A 2 -13.78 -12.73 -35.09
CA THR A 2 -12.48 -12.16 -35.46
C THR A 2 -11.74 -11.79 -34.18
N ARG A 3 -10.55 -12.38 -33.98
CA ARG A 3 -9.68 -12.09 -32.84
C ARG A 3 -8.98 -10.75 -33.11
N PRO A 4 -8.98 -9.76 -32.20
CA PRO A 4 -8.27 -8.51 -32.41
C PRO A 4 -6.75 -8.75 -32.35
N ASP A 5 -6.04 -8.14 -33.30
CA ASP A 5 -4.58 -8.24 -33.49
C ASP A 5 -3.79 -7.56 -32.35
N SER A 6 -2.87 -8.30 -31.73
CA SER A 6 -2.02 -7.87 -30.60
C SER A 6 -0.82 -6.98 -31.02
N GLY A 7 -0.94 -6.23 -32.12
CA GLY A 7 0.18 -5.53 -32.76
C GLY A 7 0.00 -4.02 -32.93
N SER A 8 -1.08 -3.43 -32.41
CA SER A 8 -1.25 -1.96 -32.39
C SER A 8 -0.75 -1.41 -31.06
N PRO A 9 -0.05 -0.26 -31.02
CA PRO A 9 0.25 0.42 -29.76
C PRO A 9 -1.05 0.60 -28.97
N ASP A 10 -1.03 0.28 -27.68
CA ASP A 10 -2.19 0.17 -26.79
C ASP A 10 -3.11 1.39 -26.93
N GLN A 11 -4.14 1.29 -27.78
CA GLN A 11 -5.14 2.34 -27.96
C GLN A 11 -5.87 2.58 -26.65
N SER A 12 -6.06 1.54 -25.83
CA SER A 12 -6.64 1.63 -24.49
C SER A 12 -5.82 2.52 -23.55
N ALA A 13 -4.48 2.51 -23.63
CA ALA A 13 -3.65 3.37 -22.79
C ALA A 13 -3.84 4.85 -23.11
N ASN A 14 -4.03 5.19 -24.39
CA ASN A 14 -4.29 6.57 -24.81
C ASN A 14 -5.74 7.02 -24.46
N GLU A 15 -6.69 6.09 -24.44
CA GLU A 15 -8.06 6.34 -23.99
C GLU A 15 -8.12 6.57 -22.48
N ASP A 16 -7.39 5.78 -21.69
CA ASP A 16 -7.30 5.91 -20.24
C ASP A 16 -6.68 7.25 -19.81
N ASP A 17 -5.63 7.70 -20.52
CA ASP A 17 -5.01 9.02 -20.29
C ASP A 17 -5.97 10.18 -20.52
N ALA A 18 -6.82 10.10 -21.55
CA ALA A 18 -7.82 11.12 -21.85
C ALA A 18 -8.91 11.20 -20.78
N VAL A 19 -9.35 10.04 -20.25
CA VAL A 19 -10.32 9.96 -19.16
C VAL A 19 -9.72 10.51 -17.86
N TRP A 20 -8.45 10.20 -17.58
CA TRP A 20 -7.74 10.70 -16.42
C TRP A 20 -7.60 12.24 -16.44
N LEU A 21 -7.28 12.82 -17.60
CA LEU A 21 -7.17 14.27 -17.76
C LEU A 21 -8.52 14.99 -17.56
N ASP A 22 -9.63 14.40 -18.01
CA ASP A 22 -10.97 14.96 -17.74
C ASP A 22 -11.30 14.95 -16.23
N LEU A 23 -10.97 13.86 -15.53
CA LEU A 23 -11.15 13.75 -14.08
C LEU A 23 -10.34 14.81 -13.33
N VAL A 24 -9.08 15.02 -13.71
CA VAL A 24 -8.22 16.06 -13.11
C VAL A 24 -8.75 17.46 -13.40
N ALA A 25 -9.10 17.75 -14.65
CA ALA A 25 -9.61 19.06 -15.02
C ALA A 25 -10.91 19.40 -14.28
N ARG A 26 -11.80 18.41 -14.10
CA ARG A 26 -13.02 18.55 -13.32
C ARG A 26 -12.74 18.72 -11.83
N LEU A 27 -11.76 18.02 -11.26
CA LEU A 27 -11.36 18.18 -9.86
C LEU A 27 -10.71 19.56 -9.59
N GLU A 28 -9.86 20.03 -10.49
CA GLU A 28 -9.26 21.36 -10.41
C GLU A 28 -10.31 22.47 -10.57
N ALA A 29 -11.29 22.27 -11.46
CA ALA A 29 -12.40 23.21 -11.66
C ALA A 29 -13.37 23.27 -10.47
N ASP A 30 -13.56 22.14 -9.78
CA ASP A 30 -14.48 22.02 -8.64
C ASP A 30 -13.81 22.39 -7.30
N THR A 31 -12.52 22.73 -7.30
CA THR A 31 -11.82 23.27 -6.12
C THR A 31 -12.10 24.77 -6.00
N PRO A 32 -13.00 25.22 -5.10
CA PRO A 32 -13.29 26.63 -4.94
C PRO A 32 -12.18 27.23 -4.08
N GLY A 33 -11.20 27.87 -4.72
CA GLY A 33 -10.45 28.96 -4.10
C GLY A 33 -9.63 28.62 -2.85
N MET A 34 -8.89 27.50 -2.82
CA MET A 34 -7.64 27.50 -2.03
C MET A 34 -6.60 28.28 -2.83
N GLY A 35 -6.75 29.60 -2.78
CA GLY A 35 -5.90 30.55 -3.48
C GLY A 35 -4.44 30.27 -3.19
N ASN A 36 -3.66 30.23 -4.27
CA ASN A 36 -2.21 30.25 -4.32
C ASN A 36 -1.70 31.55 -3.65
N ALA A 37 -1.74 31.59 -2.32
CA ALA A 37 -1.23 32.69 -1.51
C ALA A 37 0.21 32.32 -1.14
N GLY A 38 1.14 32.75 -1.98
CA GLY A 38 2.55 32.72 -1.64
C GLY A 38 2.79 33.53 -0.36
N VAL A 39 3.38 32.89 0.65
CA VAL A 39 4.03 33.54 1.78
C VAL A 39 5.22 32.66 2.22
N ASP A 40 6.40 33.00 1.72
CA ASP A 40 7.65 32.84 2.48
C ASP A 40 7.80 34.04 3.43
N PRO A 41 8.64 34.00 4.48
CA PRO A 41 8.81 32.98 5.52
C PRO A 41 8.74 33.64 6.93
N ALA A 42 8.87 32.81 7.98
CA ALA A 42 9.07 33.17 9.40
C ALA A 42 7.81 33.49 10.25
N VAL A 43 7.59 32.66 11.27
CA VAL A 43 7.67 33.01 12.71
C VAL A 43 7.43 31.72 13.51
N ALA A 44 8.35 31.45 14.42
CA ALA A 44 8.25 30.40 15.42
C ALA A 44 7.21 30.75 16.50
N GLY A 45 6.61 29.73 17.10
CA GLY A 45 6.13 29.82 18.49
C GLY A 45 4.67 29.44 18.72
N ASP A 46 4.53 28.41 19.56
CA ASP A 46 3.59 28.35 20.68
C ASP A 46 2.10 28.03 20.40
N THR A 47 1.72 26.81 20.80
CA THR A 47 0.36 26.47 21.24
C THR A 47 0.03 27.29 22.51
N PRO A 48 -1.23 27.69 22.77
CA PRO A 48 -2.07 26.83 23.61
C PRO A 48 -3.59 26.88 23.35
N GLU A 49 -4.22 25.74 23.64
CA GLU A 49 -5.54 25.49 24.25
C GLU A 49 -6.53 26.67 24.46
N ALA A 50 -7.76 26.54 23.94
CA ALA A 50 -8.95 27.09 24.59
C ALA A 50 -10.22 26.36 24.09
N ALA A 51 -10.97 25.82 25.04
CA ALA A 51 -12.27 25.19 24.88
C ALA A 51 -13.33 26.15 24.29
N VAL A 52 -14.16 25.65 23.37
CA VAL A 52 -15.46 26.26 23.05
C VAL A 52 -16.50 25.17 23.03
N THR A 53 -17.21 25.06 24.15
CA THR A 53 -18.55 24.49 24.24
C THR A 53 -19.48 25.35 23.38
N ALA A 54 -20.12 24.75 22.37
CA ALA A 54 -21.25 25.38 21.69
C ALA A 54 -22.28 24.30 21.33
N GLU A 55 -23.46 24.43 21.93
CA GLU A 55 -24.69 23.71 21.57
C GLU A 55 -25.00 23.81 20.07
N PRO A 56 -25.72 22.82 19.50
CA PRO A 56 -26.05 22.82 18.09
C PRO A 56 -27.20 23.79 17.84
N ALA A 57 -26.90 24.91 17.18
CA ALA A 57 -27.93 25.72 16.54
C ALA A 57 -28.45 24.97 15.31
N GLU A 58 -29.72 24.56 15.38
CA GLU A 58 -30.50 24.11 14.23
C GLU A 58 -30.44 25.17 13.12
N ALA A 59 -29.75 24.83 12.03
CA ALA A 59 -29.83 25.55 10.76
C ALA A 59 -30.50 24.63 9.74
N ASP A 60 -31.82 24.76 9.67
CA ASP A 60 -32.67 24.25 8.60
C ASP A 60 -32.33 25.03 7.32
N GLY A 61 -31.72 24.36 6.33
CA GLY A 61 -31.37 25.01 5.06
C GLY A 61 -30.41 24.21 4.18
N ALA A 62 -30.92 23.76 3.03
CA ALA A 62 -30.27 22.97 1.97
C ALA A 62 -29.97 21.52 2.34
N GLY A 63 -30.89 20.62 2.00
CA GLY A 63 -30.73 19.18 2.18
C GLY A 63 -29.49 18.67 1.45
N ALA A 64 -28.44 18.37 2.20
CA ALA A 64 -27.31 17.62 1.70
C ALA A 64 -27.82 16.28 1.13
N ALA A 65 -27.41 15.96 -0.11
CA ALA A 65 -27.72 14.68 -0.73
C ALA A 65 -27.31 13.56 0.23
N ARG A 66 -28.26 12.69 0.56
CA ARG A 66 -28.02 11.62 1.52
C ARG A 66 -27.33 10.49 0.80
N PHE A 67 -26.54 9.71 1.52
CA PHE A 67 -25.85 8.54 0.96
C PHE A 67 -26.79 7.57 0.21
N ARG A 68 -28.07 7.50 0.61
CA ARG A 68 -29.11 6.70 -0.07
C ARG A 68 -29.48 7.21 -1.48
N ASP A 69 -29.26 8.49 -1.77
CA ASP A 69 -29.59 9.10 -3.06
C ASP A 69 -28.58 8.70 -4.15
N PHE A 70 -27.44 8.12 -3.77
CA PHE A 70 -26.37 7.66 -4.66
C PHE A 70 -26.31 6.13 -4.82
N ASP A 71 -27.33 5.39 -4.37
CA ASP A 71 -27.35 3.94 -4.42
C ASP A 71 -28.34 3.40 -5.50
N PRO A 72 -27.88 3.19 -6.74
CA PRO A 72 -28.74 2.73 -7.84
C PRO A 72 -29.22 1.29 -7.69
N LEU A 73 -28.63 0.52 -6.76
CA LEU A 73 -28.95 -0.89 -6.52
C LEU A 73 -29.81 -1.09 -5.27
N GLY A 74 -30.09 -0.02 -4.51
CA GLY A 74 -31.01 -0.02 -3.37
C GLY A 74 -30.55 -0.83 -2.15
N LEU A 75 -29.26 -1.15 -2.06
CA LEU A 75 -28.69 -1.99 -0.99
C LEU A 75 -28.65 -1.28 0.38
N SER A 76 -28.58 0.04 0.37
CA SER A 76 -28.53 0.93 1.55
C SER A 76 -29.87 1.11 2.26
N ALA A 77 -30.98 0.70 1.64
CA ALA A 77 -32.31 0.69 2.27
C ALA A 77 -32.56 -0.59 3.08
N SER A 78 -31.87 -1.69 2.76
CA SER A 78 -32.03 -2.99 3.42
C SER A 78 -31.21 -3.17 4.70
N VAL A 79 -30.36 -2.21 5.05
CA VAL A 79 -29.56 -2.29 6.28
C VAL A 79 -30.38 -1.74 7.44
N PRO A 80 -30.65 -2.52 8.51
CA PRO A 80 -31.22 -2.00 9.74
C PRO A 80 -30.40 -0.78 10.18
N THR A 81 -31.06 0.37 10.35
CA THR A 81 -30.36 1.58 10.77
C THR A 81 -29.95 1.39 12.23
N GLU A 82 -28.65 1.17 12.44
CA GLU A 82 -28.08 1.11 13.78
C GLU A 82 -28.40 2.42 14.52
N PRO A 83 -28.78 2.35 15.81
CA PRO A 83 -29.00 3.54 16.62
C PRO A 83 -27.77 4.45 16.60
N SER A 84 -28.02 5.76 16.59
CA SER A 84 -26.95 6.76 16.61
C SER A 84 -26.04 6.56 17.83
N ALA A 85 -24.81 7.04 17.76
CA ALA A 85 -23.86 6.93 18.87
C ALA A 85 -24.45 7.48 20.18
N ALA A 86 -25.19 8.59 20.09
CA ALA A 86 -25.88 9.22 21.21
C ALA A 86 -27.01 8.33 21.78
N GLU A 87 -27.81 7.69 20.92
CA GLU A 87 -28.88 6.77 21.37
C GLU A 87 -28.31 5.51 22.03
N ARG A 88 -27.18 4.99 21.54
CA ARG A 88 -26.48 3.86 22.18
C ARG A 88 -25.92 4.22 23.56
N GLN A 89 -25.37 5.42 23.70
CA GLN A 89 -24.85 5.91 24.98
C GLN A 89 -25.98 6.16 25.99
N ALA A 90 -27.11 6.70 25.53
CA ALA A 90 -28.30 6.86 26.36
C ALA A 90 -28.87 5.49 26.79
N ALA A 91 -28.94 4.51 25.89
CA ALA A 91 -29.40 3.15 26.23
C ALA A 91 -28.46 2.42 27.21
N ALA A 92 -27.14 2.61 27.07
CA ALA A 92 -26.15 2.08 28.00
C ALA A 92 -26.27 2.73 29.39
N ALA A 93 -26.55 4.03 29.47
CA ALA A 93 -26.76 4.75 30.73
C ALA A 93 -28.13 4.44 31.39
N SER A 94 -29.11 4.00 30.60
CA SER A 94 -30.47 3.69 31.06
C SER A 94 -30.63 2.29 31.65
N THR A 95 -29.63 1.42 31.48
CA THR A 95 -29.68 0.05 32.01
C THR A 95 -29.19 0.07 33.45
N PRO A 96 -30.04 -0.16 34.46
CA PRO A 96 -29.54 -0.41 35.81
C PRO A 96 -28.76 -1.71 35.72
N ALA A 97 -27.47 -1.67 36.04
CA ALA A 97 -26.64 -2.85 36.16
C ALA A 97 -27.28 -3.80 37.19
N ALA A 98 -28.10 -4.73 36.71
CA ALA A 98 -28.54 -5.87 37.48
C ALA A 98 -27.26 -6.64 37.78
N ALA A 99 -26.84 -6.55 39.05
CA ALA A 99 -25.67 -7.22 39.58
C ALA A 99 -25.88 -8.73 39.49
N ASP A 100 -25.58 -9.28 38.33
CA ASP A 100 -25.38 -10.71 38.13
C ASP A 100 -23.90 -10.98 38.45
N PRO A 101 -23.55 -11.75 39.50
CA PRO A 101 -22.16 -11.99 39.89
C PRO A 101 -21.48 -13.02 38.97
N SER A 102 -21.74 -12.93 37.66
CA SER A 102 -21.01 -13.70 36.65
C SER A 102 -19.64 -13.03 36.44
N PRO A 103 -18.54 -13.79 36.45
CA PRO A 103 -17.22 -13.22 36.20
C PRO A 103 -17.24 -12.59 34.80
N VAL A 104 -17.04 -11.27 34.74
CA VAL A 104 -16.89 -10.53 33.49
C VAL A 104 -15.59 -11.01 32.86
N LEU A 105 -15.72 -12.00 31.98
CA LEU A 105 -14.61 -12.43 31.13
C LEU A 105 -14.26 -11.25 30.21
N PRO A 106 -12.97 -10.86 30.12
CA PRO A 106 -12.55 -9.76 29.26
C PRO A 106 -13.08 -9.99 27.83
N GLY A 107 -13.90 -9.05 27.35
CA GLY A 107 -14.39 -9.05 25.99
C GLY A 107 -13.28 -8.66 25.00
N PRO A 108 -13.48 -8.85 23.68
CA PRO A 108 -12.49 -8.52 22.64
C PRO A 108 -12.09 -7.04 22.53
N ARG A 109 -12.56 -6.17 23.43
CA ARG A 109 -12.20 -4.75 23.50
C ARG A 109 -11.59 -4.36 24.85
N ASP A 110 -11.46 -5.31 25.76
CA ASP A 110 -10.98 -5.09 27.12
C ASP A 110 -9.46 -5.37 27.21
N TYR A 111 -8.70 -4.85 26.23
CA TYR A 111 -7.24 -4.87 26.29
C TYR A 111 -6.77 -3.79 27.26
N GLY A 112 -6.10 -4.20 28.33
CA GLY A 112 -5.31 -3.27 29.14
C GLY A 112 -4.17 -2.74 28.28
N VAL A 113 -3.92 -1.43 28.35
CA VAL A 113 -2.64 -0.87 27.91
C VAL A 113 -1.61 -1.41 28.91
N ASP A 114 -0.89 -2.47 28.54
CA ASP A 114 0.30 -2.86 29.29
C ASP A 114 1.31 -1.70 29.13
N ASP A 115 1.56 -0.98 30.23
CA ASP A 115 2.59 0.08 30.31
C ASP A 115 4.03 -0.50 30.23
N ASP A 116 4.18 -1.78 29.87
CA ASP A 116 5.46 -2.37 29.49
C ASP A 116 5.92 -1.73 28.17
N ALA A 117 6.58 -0.59 28.32
CA ALA A 117 7.33 0.14 27.30
C ALA A 117 8.58 -0.63 26.84
N GLY A 118 8.47 -1.95 26.65
CA GLY A 118 9.37 -2.75 25.85
C GLY A 118 9.19 -2.37 24.38
N GLY A 119 9.56 -1.14 24.04
CA GLY A 119 9.51 -0.63 22.69
C GLY A 119 10.23 -1.60 21.75
N PHE A 120 9.69 -1.79 20.56
CA PHE A 120 10.34 -2.59 19.52
C PHE A 120 11.79 -2.13 19.35
N VAL A 121 12.73 -2.97 19.77
CA VAL A 121 14.16 -2.80 19.47
C VAL A 121 14.41 -3.69 18.26
N PRO A 122 14.55 -3.11 17.05
CA PRO A 122 14.94 -3.90 15.90
C PRO A 122 16.24 -4.62 16.23
N GLU A 123 16.29 -5.92 15.94
CA GLU A 123 17.54 -6.65 15.97
C GLU A 123 18.52 -5.99 15.00
N GLU A 124 19.77 -5.82 15.43
CA GLU A 124 20.82 -5.21 14.61
C GLU A 124 20.96 -6.06 13.34
N PRO A 125 20.81 -5.47 12.14
CA PRO A 125 20.75 -6.25 10.92
C PRO A 125 22.05 -7.02 10.73
N PRO A 126 21.99 -8.29 10.27
CA PRO A 126 23.17 -9.06 9.98
C PRO A 126 24.05 -8.32 8.96
N SER A 127 25.37 -8.31 9.20
CA SER A 127 26.33 -7.62 8.34
C SER A 127 26.17 -8.05 6.87
N LEU A 128 25.84 -7.08 6.01
CA LEU A 128 25.69 -7.27 4.56
C LEU A 128 26.98 -7.74 3.86
N SER A 129 28.13 -7.63 4.53
CA SER A 129 29.42 -8.13 4.05
C SER A 129 29.48 -9.66 3.90
N GLY A 130 28.47 -10.39 4.37
CA GLY A 130 28.42 -11.85 4.40
C GLY A 130 27.79 -12.53 3.18
N THR A 131 27.67 -11.87 2.03
CA THR A 131 27.12 -12.55 0.84
C THR A 131 28.08 -13.66 0.38
N ASP A 132 27.56 -14.87 0.18
CA ASP A 132 28.35 -16.02 -0.30
C ASP A 132 29.07 -15.66 -1.63
N PRO A 133 30.41 -15.78 -1.72
CA PRO A 133 31.16 -15.46 -2.93
C PRO A 133 30.68 -16.25 -4.15
N LEU A 134 30.16 -17.46 -3.96
CA LEU A 134 29.66 -18.28 -5.07
C LEU A 134 28.35 -17.69 -5.63
N THR A 135 27.50 -17.10 -4.78
CA THR A 135 26.32 -16.33 -5.22
C THR A 135 26.73 -15.11 -6.01
N MET A 136 27.77 -14.39 -5.58
CA MET A 136 28.27 -13.22 -6.31
C MET A 136 28.81 -13.60 -7.69
N LEU A 137 29.58 -14.69 -7.79
CA LEU A 137 30.04 -15.21 -9.07
C LEU A 137 28.88 -15.63 -9.98
N ALA A 138 27.84 -16.23 -9.42
CA ALA A 138 26.65 -16.58 -10.19
C ALA A 138 25.89 -15.34 -10.68
N TRP A 139 25.73 -14.30 -9.88
CA TRP A 139 25.18 -13.02 -10.35
C TRP A 139 26.04 -12.38 -11.43
N LEU A 140 27.36 -12.44 -11.28
CA LEU A 140 28.30 -11.96 -12.29
C LEU A 140 28.18 -12.77 -13.59
N GLY A 141 27.97 -14.08 -13.52
CA GLY A 141 27.72 -14.90 -14.71
C GLY A 141 26.35 -14.64 -15.34
N ALA A 142 25.31 -14.48 -14.52
CA ALA A 142 23.94 -14.25 -14.97
C ALA A 142 23.78 -12.88 -15.65
N VAL A 143 24.32 -11.82 -15.07
CA VAL A 143 24.28 -10.47 -15.66
C VAL A 143 25.41 -10.26 -16.66
N GLY A 144 26.60 -10.77 -16.34
CA GLY A 144 27.78 -10.64 -17.19
C GLY A 144 27.71 -11.48 -18.45
N GLY A 145 26.97 -12.58 -18.50
CA GLY A 145 26.79 -13.39 -19.71
C GLY A 145 26.16 -12.60 -20.87
N PRO A 146 24.96 -12.03 -20.71
CA PRO A 146 24.32 -11.17 -21.71
C PRO A 146 25.18 -9.97 -22.10
N ILE A 147 25.80 -9.30 -21.11
CA ILE A 147 26.68 -8.14 -21.37
C ILE A 147 27.92 -8.58 -22.15
N ALA A 148 28.55 -9.70 -21.79
CA ALA A 148 29.72 -10.23 -22.48
C ALA A 148 29.38 -10.65 -23.91
N LEU A 149 28.20 -11.22 -24.16
CA LEU A 149 27.73 -11.51 -25.52
C LEU A 149 27.55 -10.22 -26.33
N LEU A 150 26.97 -9.16 -25.74
CA LEU A 150 26.81 -7.87 -26.40
C LEU A 150 28.18 -7.24 -26.74
N LEU A 151 29.09 -7.20 -25.77
CA LEU A 151 30.45 -6.67 -25.96
C LEU A 151 31.23 -7.49 -26.99
N SER A 152 31.08 -8.81 -26.97
CA SER A 152 31.68 -9.71 -27.97
C SER A 152 31.11 -9.43 -29.36
N ALA A 153 29.80 -9.26 -29.50
CA ALA A 153 29.20 -8.92 -30.79
C ALA A 153 29.65 -7.55 -31.34
N MET A 154 29.88 -6.58 -30.44
CA MET A 154 30.24 -5.20 -30.80
C MET A 154 31.74 -5.03 -31.10
N PHE A 155 32.61 -5.58 -30.25
CA PHE A 155 34.07 -5.40 -30.34
C PHE A 155 34.81 -6.62 -30.90
N TRP A 156 34.20 -7.80 -30.89
CA TRP A 156 34.81 -9.07 -31.25
C TRP A 156 33.97 -9.85 -32.27
N ARG A 157 33.59 -9.19 -33.37
CA ARG A 157 32.71 -9.73 -34.44
C ARG A 157 33.14 -11.10 -34.97
N SER A 158 34.44 -11.41 -34.94
CA SER A 158 35.05 -12.66 -35.38
C SER A 158 35.44 -13.59 -34.23
N ALA A 159 34.79 -13.48 -33.06
CA ALA A 159 35.01 -14.38 -31.93
C ALA A 159 34.81 -15.84 -32.36
N PRO A 160 35.73 -16.76 -31.98
CA PRO A 160 35.60 -18.17 -32.32
C PRO A 160 34.35 -18.75 -31.65
N LEU A 161 33.70 -19.71 -32.32
CA LEU A 161 32.46 -20.33 -31.84
C LEU A 161 32.60 -20.88 -30.41
N MET A 162 33.78 -21.41 -30.05
CA MET A 162 34.05 -21.91 -28.70
C MET A 162 34.00 -20.83 -27.62
N ALA A 163 34.38 -19.58 -27.93
CA ALA A 163 34.28 -18.48 -26.97
C ALA A 163 32.82 -18.11 -26.71
N ILE A 164 32.00 -18.04 -27.77
CA ILE A 164 30.57 -17.76 -27.65
C ILE A 164 29.88 -18.87 -26.85
N LEU A 165 30.13 -20.14 -27.18
CA LEU A 165 29.61 -21.26 -26.42
C LEU A 165 30.07 -21.25 -24.96
N GLY A 166 31.32 -20.85 -24.69
CA GLY A 166 31.82 -20.70 -23.33
C GLY A 166 31.05 -19.66 -22.51
N ILE A 167 30.77 -18.50 -23.10
CA ILE A 167 29.97 -17.43 -22.45
C ILE A 167 28.54 -17.93 -22.19
N VAL A 168 27.91 -18.56 -23.18
CA VAL A 168 26.55 -19.11 -23.04
C VAL A 168 26.52 -20.20 -21.95
N ALA A 169 27.48 -21.12 -21.94
CA ALA A 169 27.56 -22.17 -20.93
C ALA A 169 27.76 -21.61 -19.52
N ALA A 170 28.64 -20.62 -19.35
CA ALA A 170 28.84 -19.93 -18.08
C ALA A 170 27.57 -19.23 -17.58
N PHE A 171 26.84 -18.56 -18.48
CA PHE A 171 25.55 -17.95 -18.19
C PHE A 171 24.51 -18.99 -17.73
N VAL A 172 24.37 -20.10 -18.45
CA VAL A 172 23.42 -21.18 -18.09
C VAL A 172 23.76 -21.78 -16.72
N VAL A 173 25.03 -22.09 -16.48
CA VAL A 173 25.49 -22.63 -15.17
C VAL A 173 25.19 -21.66 -14.03
N ALA A 174 25.43 -20.37 -14.23
CA ALA A 174 25.17 -19.34 -13.24
C ALA A 174 23.67 -19.20 -12.92
N VAL A 175 22.81 -19.18 -13.94
CA VAL A 175 21.35 -19.10 -13.76
C VAL A 175 20.82 -20.36 -13.07
N VAL A 176 21.25 -21.55 -13.49
CA VAL A 176 20.85 -22.81 -12.84
C VAL A 176 21.28 -22.80 -11.38
N TYR A 177 22.50 -22.36 -11.08
CA TYR A 177 22.97 -22.24 -9.70
C TYR A 177 22.09 -21.29 -8.86
N LEU A 178 21.72 -20.12 -9.39
CA LEU A 178 20.83 -19.18 -8.70
C LEU A 178 19.45 -19.80 -8.44
N ILE A 179 18.87 -20.49 -9.42
CA ILE A 179 17.58 -21.16 -9.26
C ILE A 179 17.64 -22.23 -8.16
N MET A 180 18.71 -23.05 -8.13
CA MET A 180 18.90 -24.06 -7.09
C MET A 180 19.08 -23.45 -5.69
N LYS A 181 19.46 -22.17 -5.61
CA LYS A 181 19.66 -21.46 -4.36
C LYS A 181 18.41 -20.74 -3.84
N LEU A 182 17.36 -20.66 -4.64
CA LEU A 182 16.10 -20.08 -4.20
C LEU A 182 15.49 -20.95 -3.09
N PRO A 183 15.07 -20.36 -1.95
CA PRO A 183 14.36 -21.08 -0.91
C PRO A 183 13.08 -21.69 -1.50
N GLN A 184 12.88 -22.99 -1.25
CA GLN A 184 11.71 -23.73 -1.74
C GLN A 184 10.51 -23.64 -0.79
N GLU A 185 10.73 -23.14 0.42
CA GLU A 185 9.71 -22.99 1.45
C GLU A 185 9.36 -21.51 1.58
N LYS A 186 8.08 -21.21 1.43
CA LYS A 186 7.50 -19.89 1.72
C LYS A 186 6.95 -19.95 3.13
N ASP A 187 7.35 -19.04 4.01
CA ASP A 187 6.69 -18.92 5.31
C ASP A 187 5.23 -18.47 5.08
N GLU A 188 4.30 -19.23 5.65
CA GLU A 188 2.86 -18.97 5.56
C GLU A 188 2.43 -17.87 6.53
N ASN A 189 3.21 -17.62 7.58
CA ASN A 189 2.92 -16.65 8.64
C ASN A 189 3.76 -15.37 8.52
N ASP A 190 4.65 -15.29 7.53
CA ASP A 190 5.42 -14.08 7.22
C ASP A 190 4.65 -13.23 6.19
N ASP A 191 3.65 -12.49 6.67
CA ASP A 191 2.91 -11.50 5.89
C ASP A 191 3.53 -10.09 5.95
N GLY A 192 4.68 -9.96 6.63
CA GLY A 192 5.38 -8.69 6.86
C GLY A 192 4.85 -7.87 8.03
N ALA A 193 3.79 -8.31 8.73
CA ALA A 193 3.28 -7.65 9.93
C ALA A 193 3.72 -8.40 11.20
N ARG A 194 4.38 -7.70 12.13
CA ARG A 194 4.55 -8.14 13.51
C ARG A 194 3.66 -7.26 14.39
N VAL A 195 2.66 -7.88 15.05
CA VAL A 195 1.75 -7.24 16.03
C VAL A 195 2.45 -6.95 17.34
#